data_AF-A0A8K9UT41-F1
#
_entry.id   AF-A0A8K9UT41-F1
#
_cell.length_a   1.000
_cell.length_b   1.000
_cell.length_c   1.000
_cell.angle_alpha   90.00
_cell.angle_beta   90.00
_cell.angle_gamma   90.00
#
_symmetry.space_group_name_H-M   'P 1'
#
loop_
_entity.id
_entity.type
_entity.pdbx_description
1 polymer ?
#
loop_
_entity_poly.entity_id
_entity_poly.type
_entity_poly.pdbx_seq_one_letter_code
_entity_poly.pdbx_strand_id
1 'polypeptide(L)'
;MALSLSMALSHSLALYGSLALLLSMALLPSCSLWLSHPLALYGSLALLLSMALSLSLALSLSLVHQVCLLGVYLGVLFSLYLVPLAMYSPCIREAGTLGPKPTLLGHRGAPMLAPENTLMSFESAVEAGVDGLETDITISADGIPFVMHDLTLQRTTNVEEVFPNRTHTPAALFTWSDVQLLNAGAWFLSWDPFGTVSSLSPEQRALAANQTVPSLAEVLDVANRTGRTLLFDLRQPPPGHPYRDNYLNITLNLIHTHINSSQVLWLPSDQRGEIQQVDPELQQTAGQTASIQELQDNHITSLNLHYSTMSLQHISKYRSVNISVNLYVVNQPWLYSLAWCSGASSVTTNNMLLRDIHTPLLLVTPEQYSVMWVLTDLVSAALIVCIFIFHWWRERGLQFWSGSRQTHKTGPYSKFRTELSDVWSISSGNVRTELRTPSTLHTITEE
;
A
#
# COMPACT_ATOMS: atom_id res chain seq x y z
N MET A 1 -23.80 -30.58 -34.24
CA MET A 1 -22.41 -30.08 -34.11
C MET A 1 -22.31 -28.60 -33.72
N ALA A 2 -23.26 -27.71 -34.06
CA ALA A 2 -23.17 -26.29 -33.69
C ALA A 2 -23.46 -25.96 -32.20
N LEU A 3 -24.26 -26.78 -31.50
CA LEU A 3 -24.59 -26.55 -30.09
C LEU A 3 -23.48 -26.97 -29.09
N SER A 4 -22.57 -27.88 -29.48
CA SER A 4 -21.48 -28.30 -28.59
C SER A 4 -20.30 -27.32 -28.59
N LEU A 5 -20.10 -26.56 -29.68
CA LEU A 5 -19.07 -25.50 -29.72
C LEU A 5 -19.48 -24.27 -28.89
N SER A 6 -20.77 -23.90 -28.87
CA SER A 6 -21.27 -22.75 -28.10
C SER A 6 -21.16 -22.95 -26.57
N MET A 7 -21.40 -24.17 -26.08
CA MET A 7 -21.20 -24.49 -24.65
C MET A 7 -19.72 -24.63 -24.26
N ALA A 8 -18.86 -25.11 -25.17
CA ALA A 8 -17.42 -25.17 -24.92
C ALA A 8 -16.77 -23.77 -24.91
N LEU A 9 -17.24 -22.83 -25.76
CA LEU A 9 -16.80 -21.44 -25.74
C LEU A 9 -17.31 -20.67 -24.52
N SER A 10 -18.55 -20.91 -24.05
CA SER A 10 -19.07 -20.24 -22.84
C SER A 10 -18.43 -20.75 -21.54
N HIS A 11 -18.11 -22.05 -21.45
CA HIS A 11 -17.32 -22.61 -20.35
C HIS A 11 -15.87 -22.14 -20.36
N SER A 12 -15.26 -21.99 -21.54
CA SER A 12 -13.91 -21.46 -21.66
C SER A 12 -13.86 -19.97 -21.28
N LEU A 13 -14.80 -19.12 -21.72
CA LEU A 13 -14.82 -17.71 -21.34
C LEU A 13 -15.07 -17.49 -19.83
N ALA A 14 -15.86 -18.34 -19.17
CA ALA A 14 -16.08 -18.26 -17.73
C ALA A 14 -14.84 -18.71 -16.92
N LEU A 15 -14.15 -19.77 -17.37
CA LEU A 15 -12.88 -20.20 -16.80
C LEU A 15 -11.78 -19.17 -17.05
N TYR A 16 -11.64 -18.62 -18.26
CA TYR A 16 -10.67 -17.58 -18.57
C TYR A 16 -10.99 -16.25 -17.88
N GLY A 17 -12.28 -15.89 -17.71
CA GLY A 17 -12.67 -14.71 -16.93
C GLY A 17 -12.37 -14.84 -15.44
N SER A 18 -12.55 -16.04 -14.88
CA SER A 18 -12.22 -16.35 -13.49
C SER A 18 -10.71 -16.48 -13.27
N LEU A 19 -9.99 -17.11 -14.22
CA LEU A 19 -8.54 -17.24 -14.20
C LEU A 19 -7.85 -15.89 -14.48
N ALA A 20 -8.44 -15.01 -15.29
CA ALA A 20 -7.95 -13.64 -15.52
C ALA A 20 -8.23 -12.73 -14.32
N LEU A 21 -9.30 -12.94 -13.56
CA LEU A 21 -9.51 -12.30 -12.26
C LEU A 21 -8.53 -12.84 -11.20
N LEU A 22 -8.27 -14.15 -11.21
CA LEU A 22 -7.28 -14.79 -10.33
C LEU A 22 -5.85 -14.35 -10.67
N LEU A 23 -5.49 -14.23 -11.94
CA LEU A 23 -4.19 -13.72 -12.38
C LEU A 23 -4.08 -12.21 -12.20
N SER A 24 -5.15 -11.42 -12.36
CA SER A 24 -5.09 -9.97 -12.08
C SER A 24 -4.97 -9.67 -10.58
N MET A 25 -5.47 -10.56 -9.72
CA MET A 25 -5.27 -10.50 -8.26
C MET A 25 -3.92 -11.12 -7.82
N ALA A 26 -3.38 -12.09 -8.56
CA ALA A 26 -2.11 -12.75 -8.24
C ALA A 26 -0.85 -12.10 -8.88
N LEU A 27 -1.03 -11.19 -9.85
CA LEU A 27 0.06 -10.42 -10.48
C LEU A 27 0.26 -9.02 -9.88
N LEU A 28 -0.34 -8.72 -8.73
CA LEU A 28 0.09 -7.57 -7.92
C LEU A 28 1.41 -7.96 -7.22
N PRO A 29 2.54 -7.33 -7.58
CA PRO A 29 3.83 -7.72 -7.06
C PRO A 29 3.93 -7.41 -5.57
N SER A 30 4.45 -8.39 -4.81
CA SER A 30 5.45 -8.19 -3.77
C SER A 30 5.05 -7.45 -2.47
N CYS A 31 5.12 -8.18 -1.36
CA CYS A 31 5.53 -7.70 -0.03
C CYS A 31 5.06 -6.28 0.38
N SER A 32 3.77 -6.09 0.68
CA SER A 32 3.30 -4.90 1.43
C SER A 32 1.82 -4.94 1.88
N LEU A 33 1.11 -6.06 1.72
CA LEU A 33 -0.30 -6.18 2.08
C LEU A 33 -0.49 -6.66 3.53
N TRP A 34 -0.05 -5.84 4.49
CA TRP A 34 -0.38 -6.03 5.91
C TRP A 34 -1.59 -5.21 6.36
N LEU A 35 -2.28 -4.50 5.45
CA LEU A 35 -3.36 -3.58 5.81
C LEU A 35 -4.59 -3.52 4.89
N SER A 36 -4.85 -4.59 4.14
CA SER A 36 -6.13 -4.74 3.46
C SER A 36 -7.03 -5.74 4.19
N HIS A 37 -7.16 -5.63 5.51
CA HIS A 37 -7.97 -6.59 6.30
C HIS A 37 -9.45 -6.71 5.87
N PRO A 38 -10.12 -5.70 5.27
CA PRO A 38 -11.40 -5.94 4.61
C PRO A 38 -11.23 -6.58 3.25
N LEU A 39 -10.35 -6.09 2.36
CA LEU A 39 -10.24 -6.58 0.97
C LEU A 39 -9.56 -7.95 0.85
N ALA A 40 -8.65 -8.31 1.74
CA ALA A 40 -8.08 -9.64 1.85
C ALA A 40 -9.13 -10.61 2.40
N LEU A 41 -9.94 -10.19 3.37
CA LEU A 41 -11.06 -10.98 3.89
C LEU A 41 -12.18 -11.13 2.84
N TYR A 42 -12.56 -10.06 2.15
CA TYR A 42 -13.49 -10.06 1.01
C TYR A 42 -12.91 -10.82 -0.18
N GLY A 43 -11.60 -10.76 -0.40
CA GLY A 43 -10.89 -11.50 -1.44
C GLY A 43 -10.85 -13.00 -1.14
N SER A 44 -10.54 -13.40 0.09
CA SER A 44 -10.63 -14.78 0.55
C SER A 44 -12.07 -15.28 0.58
N LEU A 45 -13.03 -14.44 0.99
CA LEU A 45 -14.45 -14.77 0.99
C LEU A 45 -14.97 -14.91 -0.44
N ALA A 46 -14.58 -14.02 -1.36
CA ALA A 46 -14.91 -14.11 -2.79
C ALA A 46 -14.24 -15.30 -3.47
N LEU A 47 -13.00 -15.66 -3.07
CA LEU A 47 -12.32 -16.88 -3.49
C LEU A 47 -13.11 -18.10 -3.02
N LEU A 48 -13.48 -18.15 -1.74
CA LEU A 48 -14.26 -19.24 -1.16
C LEU A 48 -15.66 -19.37 -1.80
N LEU A 49 -16.33 -18.25 -2.07
CA LEU A 49 -17.62 -18.21 -2.76
C LEU A 49 -17.50 -18.60 -4.23
N SER A 50 -16.49 -18.11 -4.95
CA SER A 50 -16.27 -18.47 -6.36
C SER A 50 -15.88 -19.93 -6.53
N MET A 51 -15.14 -20.49 -5.57
CA MET A 51 -14.76 -21.90 -5.57
C MET A 51 -15.93 -22.81 -5.16
N ALA A 52 -16.76 -22.40 -4.20
CA ALA A 52 -18.02 -23.08 -3.89
C ALA A 52 -19.02 -23.05 -5.06
N LEU A 53 -19.10 -21.92 -5.77
CA LEU A 53 -19.90 -21.78 -6.98
C LEU A 53 -19.36 -22.68 -8.10
N SER A 54 -18.03 -22.70 -8.31
CA SER A 54 -17.36 -23.58 -9.28
C SER A 54 -17.60 -25.06 -8.97
N LEU A 55 -17.63 -25.45 -7.70
CA LEU A 55 -17.93 -26.81 -7.25
C LEU A 55 -19.41 -27.18 -7.48
N SER A 56 -20.33 -26.22 -7.31
CA SER A 56 -21.74 -26.41 -7.65
C SER A 56 -21.99 -26.51 -9.17
N LEU A 57 -21.15 -25.87 -9.99
CA LEU A 57 -21.19 -26.02 -11.45
C LEU A 57 -20.46 -27.29 -11.95
N ALA A 58 -19.64 -27.93 -11.11
CA ALA A 58 -18.93 -29.18 -11.40
C ALA A 58 -19.81 -30.45 -11.34
N LEU A 59 -21.14 -30.30 -11.22
CA LEU A 59 -22.12 -31.39 -11.25
C LEU A 59 -22.16 -32.15 -12.59
N SER A 60 -21.43 -31.69 -13.62
CA SER A 60 -21.28 -32.33 -14.93
C SER A 60 -20.01 -33.18 -15.09
N LEU A 61 -19.12 -33.22 -14.09
CA LEU A 61 -17.85 -33.94 -14.12
C LEU A 61 -17.97 -35.35 -13.52
N SER A 62 -17.01 -36.23 -13.85
CA SER A 62 -16.97 -37.58 -13.26
C SER A 62 -16.70 -37.52 -11.75
N LEU A 63 -17.17 -38.53 -11.01
CA LEU A 63 -17.03 -38.62 -9.55
C LEU A 63 -15.59 -38.38 -9.06
N VAL A 64 -14.59 -38.88 -9.81
CA VAL A 64 -13.17 -38.68 -9.51
C VAL A 64 -12.79 -37.19 -9.51
N HIS A 65 -13.23 -36.43 -10.51
CA HIS A 65 -12.94 -35.00 -10.61
C HIS A 65 -13.66 -34.20 -9.51
N GLN A 66 -14.88 -34.59 -9.16
CA GLN A 66 -15.63 -33.96 -8.05
C GLN A 66 -14.91 -34.16 -6.71
N VAL A 67 -14.43 -35.37 -6.42
CA VAL A 67 -13.66 -35.67 -5.21
C VAL A 67 -12.34 -34.91 -5.19
N CYS A 68 -11.62 -34.84 -6.32
CA CYS A 68 -10.39 -34.06 -6.43
C CYS A 68 -10.62 -32.57 -6.18
N LEU A 69 -11.65 -31.98 -6.80
CA LEU A 69 -11.98 -30.55 -6.63
C LEU A 69 -12.40 -30.24 -5.19
N LEU A 70 -13.20 -31.11 -4.57
CA LEU A 70 -13.58 -30.97 -3.16
C LEU A 70 -12.36 -31.07 -2.25
N GLY A 71 -11.44 -32.00 -2.52
CA GLY A 71 -10.19 -32.15 -1.77
C GLY A 71 -9.31 -30.90 -1.85
N VAL A 72 -9.14 -30.34 -3.06
CA VAL A 72 -8.42 -29.07 -3.25
C VAL A 72 -9.11 -27.93 -2.51
N TYR A 73 -10.45 -27.85 -2.59
CA TYR A 73 -11.22 -26.84 -1.89
C TYR A 73 -11.05 -26.89 -0.37
N LEU A 74 -11.20 -28.09 0.21
CA LEU A 74 -11.02 -28.28 1.65
C LEU A 74 -9.57 -28.02 2.06
N GLY A 75 -8.59 -28.37 1.22
CA GLY A 75 -7.18 -28.08 1.47
C GLY A 75 -6.87 -26.58 1.50
N VAL A 76 -7.38 -25.81 0.53
CA VAL A 76 -7.24 -24.34 0.50
C VAL A 76 -7.98 -23.71 1.68
N LEU A 77 -9.21 -24.14 1.96
CA LEU A 77 -10.02 -23.65 3.07
C LEU A 77 -9.32 -23.90 4.42
N PHE A 78 -8.83 -25.12 4.63
CA PHE A 78 -8.06 -25.47 5.83
C PHE A 78 -6.80 -24.62 5.96
N SER A 79 -6.07 -24.42 4.86
CA SER A 79 -4.88 -23.57 4.86
C SER A 79 -5.22 -22.14 5.25
N LEU A 80 -6.30 -21.56 4.68
CA LEU A 80 -6.76 -20.21 5.00
C LEU A 80 -7.14 -20.05 6.49
N TYR A 81 -7.78 -21.06 7.09
CA TYR A 81 -8.09 -21.05 8.52
C TYR A 81 -6.85 -21.14 9.42
N LEU A 82 -5.75 -21.73 8.94
CA LEU A 82 -4.50 -21.80 9.69
C LEU A 82 -3.60 -20.57 9.52
N VAL A 83 -3.75 -19.78 8.45
CA VAL A 83 -2.90 -18.60 8.18
C VAL A 83 -2.81 -17.66 9.38
N PRO A 84 -3.91 -17.23 10.04
CA PRO A 84 -3.85 -16.30 11.16
C PRO A 84 -2.99 -16.77 12.34
N LEU A 85 -2.91 -18.09 12.58
CA LEU A 85 -2.08 -18.67 13.63
C LEU A 85 -0.57 -18.53 13.34
N ALA A 86 -0.20 -18.39 12.07
CA ALA A 86 1.17 -18.20 11.62
C ALA A 86 1.52 -16.72 11.38
N MET A 87 0.57 -15.80 11.51
CA MET A 87 0.82 -14.37 11.29
C MET A 87 1.47 -13.74 12.51
N TYR A 88 2.68 -13.20 12.31
CA TYR A 88 3.32 -12.33 13.29
C TYR A 88 2.93 -10.87 13.01
N SER A 89 2.53 -10.15 14.05
CA SER A 89 2.39 -8.70 14.01
C SER A 89 3.02 -8.10 15.26
N PRO A 90 3.86 -7.05 15.12
CA PRO A 90 4.40 -6.33 16.27
C PRO A 90 3.32 -5.76 17.20
N CYS A 91 2.09 -5.56 16.72
CA CYS A 91 0.98 -5.04 17.54
C CYS A 91 0.17 -6.13 18.27
N ILE A 92 0.46 -7.42 18.03
CA ILE A 92 -0.10 -8.51 18.83
C ILE A 92 0.84 -8.75 20.00
N ARG A 93 0.51 -8.19 21.17
CA ARG A 93 1.42 -8.16 22.34
C ARG A 93 0.67 -8.27 23.66
N GLU A 94 1.34 -8.84 24.66
CA GLU A 94 0.82 -8.90 26.01
C GLU A 94 0.57 -7.49 26.59
N ALA A 95 -0.48 -7.38 27.39
CA ALA A 95 -0.86 -6.12 28.02
C ALA A 95 0.30 -5.59 28.90
N GLY A 96 0.57 -4.28 28.81
CA GLY A 96 1.64 -3.64 29.57
C GLY A 96 3.06 -3.87 29.04
N THR A 97 3.25 -4.61 27.93
CA THR A 97 4.58 -4.81 27.34
C THR A 97 4.96 -3.76 26.31
N LEU A 98 4.04 -2.86 25.94
CA LEU A 98 4.31 -1.81 24.96
C LEU A 98 5.39 -0.85 25.47
N GLY A 99 6.38 -0.57 24.62
CA GLY A 99 7.41 0.41 24.92
C GLY A 99 6.85 1.84 25.01
N PRO A 100 7.67 2.83 25.43
CA PRO A 100 7.24 4.22 25.45
C PRO A 100 6.87 4.69 24.04
N LYS A 101 6.00 5.70 24.00
CA LYS A 101 5.57 6.34 22.76
C LYS A 101 6.79 6.88 21.99
N PRO A 102 6.90 6.63 20.67
CA PRO A 102 7.94 7.22 19.85
C PRO A 102 7.84 8.75 19.89
N THR A 103 8.97 9.43 19.99
CA THR A 103 9.02 10.88 19.84
C THR A 103 8.79 11.27 18.38
N LEU A 104 8.36 12.51 18.15
CA LEU A 104 8.09 13.01 16.80
C LEU A 104 9.16 14.00 16.37
N LEU A 105 9.71 13.78 15.17
CA LEU A 105 10.59 14.73 14.49
C LEU A 105 9.82 15.37 13.32
N GLY A 106 9.81 16.70 13.26
CA GLY A 106 9.16 17.44 12.18
C GLY A 106 9.98 17.36 10.90
N HIS A 107 9.53 16.55 9.93
CA HIS A 107 10.22 16.35 8.64
C HIS A 107 10.23 17.67 7.86
N ARG A 108 11.41 18.23 7.60
CA ARG A 108 11.57 19.57 6.98
C ARG A 108 10.80 20.67 7.71
N GLY A 109 10.65 20.55 9.02
CA GLY A 109 9.75 21.36 9.83
C GLY A 109 8.32 20.79 9.87
N ALA A 110 7.34 21.56 9.41
CA ALA A 110 5.93 21.18 9.39
C ALA A 110 5.32 21.42 7.99
N PRO A 111 5.67 20.58 6.99
CA PRO A 111 5.33 20.82 5.59
C PRO A 111 3.82 20.73 5.29
N MET A 112 3.04 20.11 6.18
CA MET A 112 1.57 20.16 6.09
C MET A 112 0.98 21.49 6.59
N LEU A 113 1.73 22.30 7.33
CA LEU A 113 1.27 23.56 7.94
C LEU A 113 1.92 24.80 7.30
N ALA A 114 3.11 24.65 6.71
CA ALA A 114 3.91 25.75 6.18
C ALA A 114 4.82 25.24 5.04
N PRO A 115 5.37 26.14 4.20
CA PRO A 115 6.30 25.74 3.13
C PRO A 115 7.50 24.98 3.72
N GLU A 116 7.80 23.79 3.22
CA GLU A 116 8.87 22.94 3.78
C GLU A 116 10.22 23.67 3.83
N ASN A 117 11.06 23.34 4.82
CA ASN A 117 12.44 23.86 4.91
C ASN A 117 12.52 25.41 4.97
N THR A 118 11.56 26.06 5.61
CA THR A 118 11.54 27.50 5.91
C THR A 118 11.47 27.74 7.42
N LEU A 119 11.84 28.93 7.88
CA LEU A 119 11.71 29.28 9.31
C LEU A 119 10.28 29.16 9.80
N MET A 120 9.29 29.56 8.99
CA MET A 120 7.88 29.34 9.32
C MET A 120 7.58 27.85 9.54
N SER A 121 8.16 26.96 8.75
CA SER A 121 7.97 25.50 8.91
C SER A 121 8.55 24.97 10.21
N PHE A 122 9.77 25.40 10.55
CA PHE A 122 10.42 24.97 11.79
C PHE A 122 9.69 25.50 13.02
N GLU A 123 9.33 26.79 13.04
CA GLU A 123 8.56 27.38 14.14
C GLU A 123 7.17 26.71 14.25
N SER A 124 6.48 26.45 13.12
CA SER A 124 5.20 25.73 13.13
C SER A 124 5.33 24.31 13.70
N ALA A 125 6.44 23.61 13.44
CA ALA A 125 6.70 22.31 14.03
C ALA A 125 6.90 22.40 15.56
N VAL A 126 7.67 23.39 16.01
CA VAL A 126 7.87 23.67 17.44
C VAL A 126 6.53 23.99 18.13
N GLU A 127 5.69 24.83 17.51
CA GLU A 127 4.35 25.17 18.02
C GLU A 127 3.42 23.95 18.07
N ALA A 128 3.51 23.06 17.08
CA ALA A 128 2.82 21.77 17.08
C ALA A 128 3.36 20.80 18.15
N GLY A 129 4.50 21.14 18.76
CA GLY A 129 5.12 20.45 19.89
C GLY A 129 5.76 19.12 19.53
N VAL A 130 6.42 19.07 18.37
CA VAL A 130 7.37 17.98 18.05
C VAL A 130 8.55 17.98 19.02
N ASP A 131 9.17 16.82 19.20
CA ASP A 131 10.32 16.64 20.09
C ASP A 131 11.64 17.09 19.44
N GLY A 132 11.69 17.04 18.11
CA GLY A 132 12.82 17.51 17.33
C GLY A 132 12.45 17.95 15.92
N LEU A 133 13.41 18.54 15.24
CA LEU A 133 13.32 19.00 13.86
C LEU A 133 14.17 18.09 12.99
N GLU A 134 13.73 17.87 11.76
CA GLU A 134 14.49 17.15 10.76
C GLU A 134 14.62 18.01 9.49
N THR A 135 15.79 17.97 8.85
CA THR A 135 16.02 18.72 7.62
C THR A 135 17.22 18.20 6.81
N ASP A 136 17.53 18.86 5.71
CA ASP A 136 18.63 18.55 4.81
C ASP A 136 19.50 19.79 4.59
N ILE A 137 20.81 19.61 4.64
CA ILE A 137 21.78 20.69 4.54
C ILE A 137 22.67 20.50 3.31
N THR A 138 22.90 21.60 2.60
CA THR A 138 23.95 21.74 1.59
C THR A 138 24.77 22.99 1.90
N ILE A 139 25.85 23.22 1.16
CA ILE A 139 26.68 24.44 1.28
C ILE A 139 26.63 25.23 -0.01
N SER A 140 26.64 26.56 0.07
CA SER A 140 26.69 27.48 -1.08
C SER A 140 28.10 27.59 -1.66
N ALA A 141 28.21 28.15 -2.87
CA ALA A 141 29.45 28.32 -3.60
C ALA A 141 30.47 29.22 -2.87
N ASP A 142 29.98 30.10 -2.00
CA ASP A 142 30.75 30.99 -1.13
C ASP A 142 30.90 30.47 0.32
N GLY A 143 30.42 29.26 0.61
CA GLY A 143 30.78 28.51 1.83
C GLY A 143 29.80 28.64 2.98
N ILE A 144 28.56 29.04 2.74
CA ILE A 144 27.51 29.14 3.77
C ILE A 144 26.63 27.89 3.73
N PRO A 145 26.58 27.09 4.82
CA PRO A 145 25.64 25.98 4.92
C PRO A 145 24.19 26.49 5.02
N PHE A 146 23.30 25.90 4.24
CA PHE A 146 21.89 26.28 4.16
C PHE A 146 20.98 25.08 3.93
N VAL A 147 19.71 25.29 4.24
CA VAL A 147 18.70 24.24 4.17
C VAL A 147 18.21 24.04 2.74
N MET A 148 18.30 22.82 2.25
CA MET A 148 17.72 22.44 0.97
C MET A 148 17.62 20.93 0.91
N HIS A 149 16.50 20.36 0.49
CA HIS A 149 16.38 18.90 0.28
C HIS A 149 16.84 18.49 -1.13
N ASP A 150 16.42 19.25 -2.14
CA ASP A 150 16.63 18.86 -3.53
C ASP A 150 18.07 19.14 -3.99
N LEU A 151 18.45 18.56 -5.13
CA LEU A 151 19.72 18.89 -5.78
C LEU A 151 19.70 20.32 -6.35
N THR A 152 18.54 20.82 -6.79
CA THR A 152 18.33 22.14 -7.40
C THR A 152 17.33 22.97 -6.59
N LEU A 153 17.23 24.27 -6.89
CA LEU A 153 16.32 25.20 -6.21
C LEU A 153 14.91 25.23 -6.85
N GLN A 154 14.68 24.43 -7.89
CA GLN A 154 13.55 24.58 -8.81
C GLN A 154 12.18 24.33 -8.19
N ARG A 155 12.03 23.25 -7.40
CA ARG A 155 10.72 22.82 -6.90
C ARG A 155 10.16 23.75 -5.82
N THR A 156 11.03 24.26 -4.95
CA THR A 156 10.65 24.95 -3.71
C THR A 156 11.01 26.43 -3.72
N THR A 157 11.42 26.98 -4.87
CA THR A 157 11.69 28.42 -4.98
C THR A 157 11.28 28.97 -6.36
N ASN A 158 11.33 30.29 -6.53
CA ASN A 158 11.11 30.96 -7.81
C ASN A 158 12.39 31.14 -8.67
N VAL A 159 13.37 30.22 -8.55
CA VAL A 159 14.64 30.29 -9.30
C VAL A 159 14.46 30.40 -10.82
N GLU A 160 13.39 29.83 -11.38
CA GLU A 160 13.09 29.94 -12.81
C GLU A 160 12.84 31.37 -13.27
N GLU A 161 12.24 32.18 -12.40
CA GLU A 161 11.94 33.58 -12.68
C GLU A 161 13.17 34.47 -12.46
N VAL A 162 13.90 34.24 -11.37
CA VAL A 162 15.04 35.08 -10.97
C VAL A 162 16.31 34.73 -11.75
N PHE A 163 16.55 33.45 -12.02
CA PHE A 163 17.74 32.93 -12.71
C PHE A 163 17.38 31.88 -13.78
N PRO A 164 16.67 32.24 -14.86
CA PRO A 164 16.15 31.30 -15.86
C PRO A 164 17.24 30.43 -16.52
N ASN A 165 18.45 30.98 -16.69
CA ASN A 165 19.58 30.24 -17.28
C ASN A 165 20.27 29.29 -16.29
N ARG A 166 19.89 29.29 -15.02
CA ARG A 166 20.50 28.49 -13.95
C ARG A 166 19.50 27.57 -13.24
N THR A 167 18.26 27.43 -13.72
CA THR A 167 17.20 26.61 -13.12
C THR A 167 17.64 25.21 -12.70
N HIS A 168 18.39 24.52 -13.57
CA HIS A 168 18.86 23.15 -13.33
C HIS A 168 20.26 23.08 -12.70
N THR A 169 20.83 24.23 -12.34
CA THR A 169 22.12 24.29 -11.65
C THR A 169 21.95 23.71 -10.25
N PRO A 170 22.86 22.85 -9.77
CA PRO A 170 22.86 22.40 -8.39
C PRO A 170 22.80 23.57 -7.41
N ALA A 171 21.96 23.46 -6.38
CA ALA A 171 21.77 24.50 -5.36
C ALA A 171 23.09 24.91 -4.70
N ALA A 172 24.00 23.95 -4.51
CA ALA A 172 25.33 24.19 -3.96
C ALA A 172 26.22 25.13 -4.80
N LEU A 173 25.92 25.31 -6.09
CA LEU A 173 26.68 26.20 -6.98
C LEU A 173 26.12 27.62 -7.04
N PHE A 174 25.13 27.95 -6.23
CA PHE A 174 24.67 29.32 -6.01
C PHE A 174 25.44 29.96 -4.86
N THR A 175 25.70 31.27 -4.94
CA THR A 175 26.20 32.02 -3.79
C THR A 175 25.09 32.19 -2.76
N TRP A 176 25.43 32.42 -1.50
CA TRP A 176 24.44 32.66 -0.47
C TRP A 176 23.57 33.88 -0.79
N SER A 177 24.18 34.95 -1.32
CA SER A 177 23.45 36.12 -1.79
C SER A 177 22.46 35.79 -2.92
N ASP A 178 22.79 34.88 -3.84
CA ASP A 178 21.85 34.46 -4.87
C ASP A 178 20.66 33.70 -4.26
N VAL A 179 20.93 32.79 -3.30
CA VAL A 179 19.90 31.99 -2.63
C VAL A 179 18.95 32.89 -1.84
N GLN A 180 19.46 33.92 -1.16
CA GLN A 180 18.64 34.86 -0.39
C GLN A 180 17.70 35.74 -1.24
N LEU A 181 17.94 35.87 -2.55
CA LEU A 181 17.04 36.58 -3.47
C LEU A 181 15.79 35.76 -3.82
N LEU A 182 15.80 34.46 -3.53
CA LEU A 182 14.73 33.55 -3.93
C LEU A 182 13.61 33.52 -2.89
N ASN A 183 12.38 33.52 -3.39
CA ASN A 183 11.21 33.24 -2.60
C ASN A 183 11.05 31.73 -2.45
N ALA A 184 11.01 31.24 -1.21
CA ALA A 184 10.88 29.81 -0.87
C ALA A 184 9.49 29.42 -0.36
N GLY A 185 8.49 30.30 -0.54
CA GLY A 185 7.19 30.18 0.13
C GLY A 185 5.97 30.22 -0.79
N ALA A 186 5.99 31.04 -1.84
CA ALA A 186 4.85 31.25 -2.73
C ALA A 186 4.39 29.97 -3.44
N TRP A 187 5.33 29.08 -3.80
CA TRP A 187 5.05 27.79 -4.44
C TRP A 187 4.10 26.91 -3.60
N PHE A 188 4.20 26.98 -2.27
CA PHE A 188 3.39 26.18 -1.37
C PHE A 188 1.92 26.60 -1.46
N LEU A 189 1.65 27.90 -1.56
CA LEU A 189 0.30 28.43 -1.71
C LEU A 189 -0.29 28.15 -3.09
N SER A 190 0.54 28.15 -4.14
CA SER A 190 0.05 27.89 -5.50
C SER A 190 -0.19 26.41 -5.77
N TRP A 191 0.69 25.54 -5.26
CA TRP A 191 0.63 24.10 -5.53
C TRP A 191 -0.24 23.35 -4.51
N ASP A 192 -0.32 23.83 -3.27
CA ASP A 192 -1.02 23.19 -2.16
C ASP A 192 -0.72 21.68 -2.05
N PRO A 193 0.55 21.29 -1.82
CA PRO A 193 0.99 19.90 -1.93
C PRO A 193 0.27 18.93 -0.99
N PHE A 194 -0.32 19.44 0.09
CA PHE A 194 -1.03 18.66 1.10
C PHE A 194 -2.53 18.97 1.19
N GLY A 195 -3.07 19.86 0.37
CA GLY A 195 -4.47 20.27 0.44
C GLY A 195 -4.82 21.07 1.72
N THR A 196 -3.82 21.69 2.37
CA THR A 196 -3.94 22.33 3.68
C THR A 196 -3.95 23.86 3.60
N VAL A 197 -3.63 24.48 2.46
CA VAL A 197 -3.57 25.94 2.31
C VAL A 197 -4.90 26.63 2.64
N SER A 198 -6.02 25.94 2.38
CA SER A 198 -7.37 26.43 2.72
C SER A 198 -7.57 26.65 4.23
N SER A 199 -6.88 25.89 5.07
CA SER A 199 -6.96 25.98 6.54
C SER A 199 -6.14 27.13 7.14
N LEU A 200 -5.23 27.74 6.37
CA LEU A 200 -4.41 28.85 6.85
C LEU A 200 -5.23 30.14 6.98
N SER A 201 -4.98 30.89 8.07
CA SER A 201 -5.50 32.25 8.22
C SER A 201 -4.89 33.21 7.18
N PRO A 202 -5.51 34.37 6.89
CA PRO A 202 -4.94 35.36 5.99
C PRO A 202 -3.51 35.80 6.38
N GLU A 203 -3.23 35.93 7.67
CA GLU A 203 -1.90 36.28 8.20
C GLU A 203 -0.88 35.16 7.94
N GLN A 204 -1.25 33.91 8.22
CA GLN A 204 -0.41 32.75 7.93
C GLN A 204 -0.12 32.61 6.43
N ARG A 205 -1.10 32.89 5.56
CA ARG A 205 -0.88 32.89 4.10
C ARG A 205 0.08 33.99 3.69
N ALA A 206 -0.05 35.19 4.25
CA ALA A 206 0.89 36.28 3.95
C ALA A 206 2.32 35.95 4.41
N LEU A 207 2.47 35.34 5.59
CA LEU A 207 3.75 34.87 6.09
C LEU A 207 4.33 33.74 5.22
N ALA A 208 3.52 32.75 4.86
CA ALA A 208 3.91 31.64 4.01
C ALA A 208 4.34 32.11 2.61
N ALA A 209 3.66 33.13 2.05
CA ALA A 209 4.01 33.69 0.75
C ALA A 209 5.39 34.37 0.76
N ASN A 210 5.86 34.84 1.91
CA ASN A 210 7.07 35.66 2.04
C ASN A 210 8.15 34.95 2.87
N GLN A 211 8.45 33.70 2.51
CA GLN A 211 9.56 32.93 3.09
C GLN A 211 10.79 32.96 2.17
N THR A 212 11.97 32.85 2.76
CA THR A 212 13.26 32.63 2.10
C THR A 212 13.84 31.29 2.52
N VAL A 213 14.87 30.83 1.80
CA VAL A 213 15.65 29.66 2.21
C VAL A 213 16.49 30.01 3.44
N PRO A 214 16.39 29.28 4.57
CA PRO A 214 17.16 29.56 5.76
C PRO A 214 18.58 28.99 5.69
N SER A 215 19.51 29.66 6.35
CA SER A 215 20.84 29.14 6.65
C SER A 215 20.77 28.05 7.72
N LEU A 216 21.81 27.21 7.80
CA LEU A 216 21.92 26.24 8.90
C LEU A 216 21.97 26.95 10.26
N ALA A 217 22.66 28.09 10.34
CA ALA A 217 22.78 28.87 11.58
C ALA A 217 21.40 29.25 12.14
N GLU A 218 20.50 29.74 11.30
CA GLU A 218 19.15 30.13 11.72
C GLU A 218 18.34 28.91 12.24
N VAL A 219 18.49 27.73 11.63
CA VAL A 219 17.81 26.52 12.11
C VAL A 219 18.42 26.00 13.41
N LEU A 220 19.75 26.07 13.57
CA LEU A 220 20.43 25.74 14.83
C LEU A 220 19.94 26.66 15.96
N ASP A 221 19.77 27.95 15.69
CA ASP A 221 19.24 28.91 16.66
C ASP A 221 17.79 28.58 17.07
N VAL A 222 16.93 28.18 16.12
CA VAL A 222 15.56 27.72 16.43
C VAL A 222 15.62 26.49 17.33
N ALA A 223 16.43 25.49 16.98
CA ALA A 223 16.56 24.25 17.77
C ALA A 223 17.09 24.53 19.18
N ASN A 224 18.15 25.34 19.31
CA ASN A 224 18.77 25.68 20.59
C ASN A 224 17.79 26.48 21.49
N ARG A 225 17.17 27.53 20.94
CA ARG A 225 16.23 28.39 21.68
C ARG A 225 15.01 27.62 22.18
N THR A 226 14.60 26.59 21.46
CA THR A 226 13.40 25.80 21.76
C THR A 226 13.71 24.48 22.48
N GLY A 227 14.99 24.16 22.67
CA GLY A 227 15.46 22.93 23.32
C GLY A 227 15.12 21.66 22.53
N ARG A 228 15.01 21.75 21.21
CA ARG A 228 14.65 20.64 20.31
C ARG A 228 15.88 20.01 19.71
N THR A 229 15.86 18.69 19.53
CA THR A 229 16.93 18.01 18.80
C THR A 229 16.83 18.33 17.31
N LEU A 230 17.96 18.46 16.62
CA LEU A 230 18.01 18.67 15.18
C LEU A 230 18.66 17.46 14.51
N LEU A 231 17.88 16.72 13.73
CA LEU A 231 18.38 15.66 12.85
C LEU A 231 18.60 16.23 11.45
N PHE A 232 19.76 16.05 10.84
CA PHE A 232 19.91 16.44 9.44
C PHE A 232 20.86 15.60 8.60
N ASP A 233 20.53 15.54 7.31
CA ASP A 233 21.34 15.01 6.24
C ASP A 233 22.29 16.09 5.70
N LEU A 234 23.59 15.95 5.90
CA LEU A 234 24.57 16.85 5.31
C LEU A 234 25.04 16.29 3.96
N ARG A 235 24.66 16.96 2.87
CA ARG A 235 25.04 16.52 1.52
C ARG A 235 26.45 16.99 1.17
N GLN A 236 27.21 16.06 0.58
CA GLN A 236 28.50 16.40 0.01
C GLN A 236 28.31 17.32 -1.21
N PRO A 237 29.02 18.46 -1.29
CA PRO A 237 28.91 19.39 -2.42
C PRO A 237 29.43 18.76 -3.71
N PRO A 238 28.94 19.10 -4.93
CA PRO A 238 29.32 18.45 -6.18
C PRO A 238 30.82 18.62 -6.55
N PRO A 239 31.38 17.79 -7.46
CA PRO A 239 32.78 17.93 -7.87
C PRO A 239 33.08 19.32 -8.43
N GLY A 240 34.24 19.88 -8.09
CA GLY A 240 34.63 21.24 -8.48
C GLY A 240 34.08 22.35 -7.58
N HIS A 241 33.25 22.03 -6.58
CA HIS A 241 32.79 22.99 -5.59
C HIS A 241 33.97 23.47 -4.70
N PRO A 242 34.16 24.79 -4.47
CA PRO A 242 35.33 25.33 -3.75
C PRO A 242 35.51 24.78 -2.34
N TYR A 243 34.40 24.44 -1.67
CA TYR A 243 34.39 23.93 -0.30
C TYR A 243 34.12 22.42 -0.19
N ARG A 244 34.22 21.66 -1.29
CA ARG A 244 33.94 20.21 -1.28
C ARG A 244 34.76 19.43 -0.25
N ASP A 245 35.99 19.87 0.02
CA ASP A 245 36.90 19.18 0.95
C ASP A 245 36.87 19.76 2.38
N ASN A 246 36.17 20.88 2.59
CA ASN A 246 36.12 21.58 3.89
C ASN A 246 34.70 21.79 4.46
N TYR A 247 33.65 21.36 3.74
CA TYR A 247 32.25 21.55 4.18
C TYR A 247 31.93 20.92 5.54
N LEU A 248 32.62 19.82 5.91
CA LEU A 248 32.47 19.17 7.22
C LEU A 248 32.93 20.11 8.33
N ASN A 249 34.16 20.63 8.24
CA ASN A 249 34.71 21.53 9.25
C ASN A 249 33.90 22.82 9.40
N ILE A 250 33.40 23.37 8.28
CA ILE A 250 32.53 24.55 8.30
C ILE A 250 31.25 24.26 9.07
N THR A 251 30.61 23.12 8.79
CA THR A 251 29.39 22.69 9.47
C THR A 251 29.64 22.43 10.97
N LEU A 252 30.72 21.74 11.32
CA LEU A 252 31.09 21.45 12.71
C LEU A 252 31.31 22.74 13.52
N ASN A 253 32.04 23.70 12.94
CA ASN A 253 32.26 24.99 13.61
C ASN A 253 30.94 25.72 13.88
N LEU A 254 29.99 25.70 12.93
CA LEU A 254 28.66 26.29 13.16
C LEU A 254 27.90 25.62 14.30
N ILE A 255 27.91 24.28 14.35
CA ILE A 255 27.28 23.52 15.43
C ILE A 255 27.86 23.96 16.78
N HIS A 256 29.19 23.96 16.92
CA HIS A 256 29.89 24.34 18.15
C HIS A 256 29.58 25.77 18.61
N THR A 257 29.28 26.68 17.68
CA THR A 257 28.99 28.08 18.01
C THR A 257 27.51 28.38 18.30
N HIS A 258 26.57 27.56 17.83
CA HIS A 258 25.14 27.90 17.85
C HIS A 258 24.28 27.00 18.73
N ILE A 259 24.68 25.75 18.99
CA ILE A 259 23.87 24.79 19.73
C ILE A 259 24.76 23.87 20.57
N ASN A 260 24.18 23.25 21.59
CA ASN A 260 24.84 22.13 22.24
C ASN A 260 24.91 20.94 21.26
N SER A 261 26.12 20.45 20.96
CA SER A 261 26.38 19.31 20.08
C SER A 261 25.53 18.08 20.40
N SER A 262 25.21 17.85 21.68
CA SER A 262 24.37 16.72 22.11
C SER A 262 22.93 16.78 21.58
N GLN A 263 22.46 17.95 21.12
CA GLN A 263 21.14 18.12 20.52
C GLN A 263 21.13 17.81 19.02
N VAL A 264 22.31 17.68 18.40
CA VAL A 264 22.43 17.47 16.96
C VAL A 264 22.64 15.98 16.66
N LEU A 265 21.79 15.48 15.78
CA LEU A 265 21.86 14.16 15.19
C LEU A 265 22.25 14.32 13.70
N TRP A 266 23.35 13.71 13.29
CA TRP A 266 23.93 13.95 11.96
C TRP A 266 24.12 12.64 11.18
N LEU A 267 23.73 12.58 9.91
CA LEU A 267 23.56 11.29 9.19
C LEU A 267 24.78 10.71 8.44
N PRO A 268 25.70 11.52 7.88
CA PRO A 268 26.96 11.00 7.35
C PRO A 268 27.78 10.22 8.36
N SER A 269 28.27 9.05 7.93
CA SER A 269 29.23 8.23 8.68
C SER A 269 30.69 8.55 8.37
N ASP A 270 30.94 9.48 7.43
CA ASP A 270 32.28 9.88 7.03
C ASP A 270 33.04 10.48 8.22
N GLN A 271 34.34 10.16 8.32
CA GLN A 271 35.25 10.67 9.35
C GLN A 271 34.77 10.45 10.80
N ARG A 272 33.85 9.52 11.05
CA ARG A 272 33.23 9.32 12.37
C ARG A 272 34.21 9.19 13.51
N GLY A 273 35.27 8.40 13.33
CA GLY A 273 36.28 8.22 14.36
C GLY A 273 37.02 9.52 14.71
N GLU A 274 37.23 10.41 13.74
CA GLU A 274 37.88 11.71 13.95
C GLU A 274 36.92 12.68 14.65
N ILE A 275 35.66 12.73 14.19
CA ILE A 275 34.62 13.59 14.77
C ILE A 275 34.34 13.21 16.21
N GLN A 276 34.17 11.92 16.51
CA GLN A 276 33.93 11.45 17.89
C GLN A 276 35.12 11.71 18.83
N GLN A 277 36.35 11.78 18.32
CA GLN A 277 37.52 12.15 19.12
C GLN A 277 37.53 13.65 19.47
N VAL A 278 37.06 14.50 18.54
CA VAL A 278 37.02 15.96 18.72
C VAL A 278 35.78 16.38 19.53
N ASP A 279 34.63 15.78 19.25
CA ASP A 279 33.35 16.07 19.86
C ASP A 279 32.57 14.77 20.11
N PRO A 280 32.75 14.15 21.29
CA PRO A 280 32.05 12.91 21.64
C PRO A 280 30.57 13.12 21.95
N GLU A 281 30.10 14.37 22.14
CA GLU A 281 28.70 14.67 22.40
C GLU A 281 27.88 14.75 21.10
N LEU A 282 28.52 15.11 19.98
CA LEU A 282 27.88 15.11 18.66
C LEU A 282 27.54 13.68 18.21
N GLN A 283 26.25 13.43 18.01
CA GLN A 283 25.78 12.10 17.65
C GLN A 283 25.68 11.94 16.14
N GLN A 284 26.60 11.20 15.55
CA GLN A 284 26.42 10.70 14.19
C GLN A 284 25.51 9.47 14.19
N THR A 285 24.48 9.49 13.36
CA THR A 285 23.52 8.41 13.13
C THR A 285 23.92 7.61 11.89
N ALA A 286 23.27 6.47 11.62
CA ALA A 286 23.48 5.70 10.39
C ALA A 286 22.18 5.56 9.59
N GLY A 287 22.26 5.81 8.28
CA GLY A 287 21.15 5.74 7.34
C GLY A 287 20.80 4.33 6.84
N GLN A 288 21.59 3.33 7.24
CA GLN A 288 21.45 1.94 6.80
C GLN A 288 21.46 0.99 7.99
N THR A 289 20.86 -0.17 7.79
CA THR A 289 20.84 -1.21 8.80
C THR A 289 22.17 -1.95 8.85
N ALA A 290 22.65 -2.25 10.04
CA ALA A 290 23.87 -3.01 10.26
C ALA A 290 23.70 -4.00 11.41
N SER A 291 24.64 -4.94 11.55
CA SER A 291 24.60 -5.86 12.68
C SER A 291 24.82 -5.12 14.01
N ILE A 292 24.26 -5.62 15.11
CA ILE A 292 24.45 -4.99 16.43
C ILE A 292 25.94 -4.88 16.78
N GLN A 293 26.73 -5.90 16.44
CA GLN A 293 28.16 -5.89 16.66
C GLN A 293 28.84 -4.75 15.89
N GLU A 294 28.54 -4.63 14.60
CA GLU A 294 29.09 -3.55 13.76
C GLU A 294 28.68 -2.16 14.26
N LEU A 295 27.44 -1.99 14.72
CA LEU A 295 26.99 -0.72 15.30
C LEU A 295 27.74 -0.39 16.59
N GLN A 296 27.97 -1.37 17.45
CA GLN A 296 28.71 -1.21 18.70
C GLN A 296 30.20 -0.91 18.45
N ASP A 297 30.83 -1.64 17.53
CA ASP A 297 32.24 -1.45 17.16
C ASP A 297 32.48 -0.03 16.59
N ASN A 298 31.51 0.50 15.84
CA ASN A 298 31.55 1.86 15.29
C ASN A 298 30.96 2.93 16.21
N HIS A 299 30.62 2.62 17.45
CA HIS A 299 30.04 3.55 18.43
C HIS A 299 28.79 4.28 17.88
N ILE A 300 27.94 3.56 17.14
CA ILE A 300 26.69 4.06 16.59
C ILE A 300 25.55 3.73 17.57
N THR A 301 25.00 4.78 18.19
CA THR A 301 23.91 4.67 19.15
C THR A 301 22.53 4.96 18.56
N SER A 302 22.48 5.47 17.33
CA SER A 302 21.23 5.87 16.69
C SER A 302 21.20 5.56 15.19
N LEU A 303 20.07 5.03 14.73
CA LEU A 303 19.78 4.71 13.33
C LEU A 303 18.66 5.60 12.82
N ASN A 304 18.78 6.05 11.58
CA ASN A 304 17.71 6.73 10.86
C ASN A 304 17.35 5.91 9.63
N LEU A 305 16.21 5.23 9.65
CA LEU A 305 15.88 4.23 8.65
C LEU A 305 14.57 4.55 7.95
N HIS A 306 14.50 4.24 6.66
CA HIS A 306 13.24 4.32 5.95
C HIS A 306 12.21 3.34 6.54
N TYR A 307 10.95 3.73 6.68
CA TYR A 307 9.91 2.94 7.38
C TYR A 307 9.70 1.53 6.79
N SER A 308 10.02 1.31 5.51
CA SER A 308 9.91 -0.02 4.88
C SER A 308 10.81 -1.07 5.51
N THR A 309 11.92 -0.65 6.15
CA THR A 309 12.88 -1.53 6.82
C THR A 309 12.30 -2.26 8.04
N MET A 310 11.18 -1.77 8.61
CA MET A 310 10.48 -2.44 9.72
C MET A 310 10.08 -3.89 9.40
N SER A 311 9.79 -4.18 8.12
CA SER A 311 9.37 -5.51 7.68
C SER A 311 10.48 -6.56 7.73
N LEU A 312 11.74 -6.13 7.72
CA LEU A 312 12.91 -6.99 7.61
C LEU A 312 13.62 -7.18 8.95
N GLN A 313 13.33 -6.35 9.94
CA GLN A 313 14.14 -6.27 11.17
C GLN A 313 13.29 -6.14 12.43
N HIS A 314 13.70 -6.87 13.46
CA HIS A 314 13.18 -6.67 14.80
C HIS A 314 13.84 -5.41 15.39
N ILE A 315 13.25 -4.24 15.15
CA ILE A 315 13.68 -2.95 15.73
C ILE A 315 13.79 -3.03 17.25
N SER A 316 12.92 -3.82 17.88
CA SER A 316 13.00 -4.17 19.31
C SER A 316 14.35 -4.74 19.75
N LYS A 317 15.08 -5.41 18.84
CA LYS A 317 16.42 -5.96 19.12
C LYS A 317 17.46 -4.85 19.28
N TYR A 318 17.48 -3.84 18.40
CA TYR A 318 18.35 -2.68 18.56
C TYR A 318 18.05 -1.93 19.87
N ARG A 319 16.77 -1.77 20.18
CA ARG A 319 16.34 -1.13 21.42
C ARG A 319 16.83 -1.88 22.66
N SER A 320 16.87 -3.22 22.62
CA SER A 320 17.34 -4.03 23.75
C SER A 320 18.80 -3.80 24.14
N VAL A 321 19.60 -3.22 23.23
CA VAL A 321 21.00 -2.83 23.44
C VAL A 321 21.20 -1.31 23.42
N ASN A 322 20.15 -0.54 23.74
CA ASN A 322 20.16 0.93 23.81
C ASN A 322 20.52 1.65 22.48
N ILE A 323 20.26 1.01 21.34
CA ILE A 323 20.37 1.69 20.04
C ILE A 323 19.00 2.26 19.68
N SER A 324 18.92 3.58 19.53
CA SER A 324 17.70 4.26 19.10
C SER A 324 17.47 4.10 17.61
N VAL A 325 16.20 4.02 17.21
CA VAL A 325 15.81 3.93 15.80
C VAL A 325 14.77 4.99 15.51
N ASN A 326 15.12 5.90 14.61
CA ASN A 326 14.21 6.82 13.95
C ASN A 326 13.68 6.19 12.66
N LEU A 327 12.39 6.35 12.39
CA LEU A 327 11.76 5.91 11.14
C LEU A 327 11.20 7.08 10.34
N TYR A 328 11.52 7.12 9.05
CA TYR A 328 11.07 8.20 8.16
C TYR A 328 10.53 7.68 6.81
N VAL A 329 9.65 8.38 6.10
CA VAL A 329 8.74 9.43 6.61
C VAL A 329 7.39 8.78 6.91
N VAL A 330 6.90 8.85 8.14
CA VAL A 330 5.67 8.17 8.57
C VAL A 330 4.56 9.19 8.76
N ASN A 331 3.57 9.20 7.86
CA ASN A 331 2.47 10.18 7.91
C ASN A 331 1.13 9.58 8.32
N GLN A 332 1.00 8.26 8.27
CA GLN A 332 -0.28 7.57 8.48
C GLN A 332 -0.42 7.09 9.94
N PRO A 333 -1.56 7.34 10.61
CA PRO A 333 -1.82 6.89 11.98
C PRO A 333 -1.60 5.40 12.23
N TRP A 334 -1.98 4.55 11.28
CA TRP A 334 -1.77 3.11 11.35
C TRP A 334 -0.29 2.73 11.26
N LEU A 335 0.49 3.44 10.44
CA LEU A 335 1.91 3.18 10.25
C LEU A 335 2.70 3.65 11.47
N TYR A 336 2.30 4.77 12.07
CA TYR A 336 2.81 5.23 13.35
C TYR A 336 2.54 4.22 14.47
N SER A 337 1.32 3.66 14.50
CA SER A 337 0.96 2.59 15.44
C SER A 337 1.88 1.37 15.26
N LEU A 338 2.14 0.95 14.02
CA LEU A 338 3.04 -0.16 13.72
C LEU A 338 4.49 0.14 14.12
N ALA A 339 4.98 1.36 13.88
CA ALA A 339 6.31 1.81 14.31
C ALA A 339 6.45 1.75 15.84
N TRP A 340 5.44 2.22 16.57
CA TRP A 340 5.39 2.14 18.04
C TRP A 340 5.43 0.68 18.51
N CYS A 341 4.54 -0.16 17.98
CA CYS A 341 4.50 -1.58 18.31
C CYS A 341 5.84 -2.30 18.03
N SER A 342 6.55 -1.90 16.97
CA SER A 342 7.85 -2.45 16.56
C SER A 342 9.01 -2.01 17.47
N GLY A 343 8.79 -0.98 18.31
CA GLY A 343 9.77 -0.48 19.27
C GLY A 343 10.60 0.71 18.78
N ALA A 344 10.16 1.41 17.74
CA ALA A 344 10.82 2.64 17.28
C ALA A 344 11.00 3.65 18.44
N SER A 345 12.11 4.38 18.42
CA SER A 345 12.42 5.40 19.43
C SER A 345 11.83 6.75 19.06
N SER A 346 11.88 7.07 17.77
CA SER A 346 11.33 8.29 17.20
C SER A 346 10.80 8.05 15.79
N VAL A 347 10.03 8.99 15.28
CA VAL A 347 9.46 8.97 13.94
C VAL A 347 9.54 10.36 13.33
N THR A 348 10.09 10.45 12.12
CA THR A 348 10.07 11.67 11.30
C THR A 348 8.78 11.73 10.48
N THR A 349 8.04 12.84 10.58
CA THR A 349 6.70 12.96 10.00
C THR A 349 6.41 14.35 9.44
N ASN A 350 5.57 14.40 8.40
CA ASN A 350 4.92 15.62 7.92
C ASN A 350 3.64 15.92 8.72
N ASN A 351 3.05 14.91 9.37
CA ASN A 351 1.72 14.95 9.96
C ASN A 351 1.79 15.09 11.47
N MET A 352 1.60 16.31 11.96
CA MET A 352 1.68 16.62 13.39
C MET A 352 0.54 16.03 14.22
N LEU A 353 -0.58 15.62 13.59
CA LEU A 353 -1.72 14.99 14.27
C LEU A 353 -1.36 13.61 14.86
N LEU A 354 -0.24 13.00 14.44
CA LEU A 354 0.25 11.77 15.06
C LEU A 354 0.58 11.96 16.56
N ARG A 355 0.80 13.21 17.00
CA ARG A 355 1.00 13.56 18.41
C ARG A 355 -0.20 13.22 19.28
N ASP A 356 -1.40 13.24 18.73
CA ASP A 356 -2.63 12.97 19.48
C ASP A 356 -2.93 11.47 19.64
N ILE A 357 -2.12 10.62 19.02
CA ILE A 357 -2.21 9.17 19.17
C ILE A 357 -1.57 8.77 20.51
N HIS A 358 -2.41 8.53 21.51
CA HIS A 358 -1.97 8.12 22.86
C HIS A 358 -1.85 6.60 23.03
N THR A 359 -2.39 5.81 22.11
CA THR A 359 -2.27 4.35 22.07
C THR A 359 -2.26 3.87 20.61
N PRO A 360 -1.52 2.80 20.25
CA PRO A 360 -1.57 2.27 18.90
C PRO A 360 -2.98 1.83 18.52
N LEU A 361 -3.42 2.17 17.30
CA LEU A 361 -4.78 1.91 16.82
C LEU A 361 -5.12 0.41 16.67
N LEU A 362 -4.11 -0.45 16.56
CA LEU A 362 -4.25 -1.89 16.28
C LEU A 362 -3.62 -2.75 17.39
N LEU A 363 -3.48 -2.22 18.61
CA LEU A 363 -2.93 -2.98 19.73
C LEU A 363 -3.94 -4.02 20.21
N VAL A 364 -3.58 -5.31 20.11
CA VAL A 364 -4.43 -6.43 20.51
C VAL A 364 -3.60 -7.44 21.30
N THR A 365 -4.17 -8.04 22.34
CA THR A 365 -3.50 -9.13 23.07
C THR A 365 -3.56 -10.45 22.29
N PRO A 366 -2.62 -11.40 22.49
CA PRO A 366 -2.68 -12.71 21.84
C PRO A 366 -4.00 -13.45 22.10
N GLU A 367 -4.54 -13.34 23.32
CA GLU A 367 -5.84 -13.92 23.68
C GLU A 367 -6.99 -13.28 22.88
N GLN A 368 -7.08 -11.94 22.87
CA GLN A 368 -8.12 -11.24 22.09
C GLN A 368 -8.01 -11.53 20.60
N TYR A 369 -6.79 -11.58 20.06
CA TYR A 369 -6.53 -11.93 18.67
C TYR A 369 -7.04 -13.35 18.38
N SER A 370 -6.67 -14.32 19.23
CA SER A 370 -7.13 -15.71 19.08
C SER A 370 -8.65 -15.82 19.15
N VAL A 371 -9.31 -15.12 20.08
CA VAL A 371 -10.78 -15.14 20.20
C VAL A 371 -11.44 -14.52 18.96
N MET A 372 -10.94 -13.38 18.48
CA MET A 372 -11.46 -12.70 17.29
C MET A 372 -11.39 -13.60 16.05
N TRP A 373 -10.27 -14.31 15.87
CA TRP A 373 -10.11 -15.24 14.74
C TRP A 373 -10.99 -16.47 14.87
N VAL A 374 -11.02 -17.12 16.04
CA VAL A 374 -11.89 -18.29 16.26
C VAL A 374 -13.35 -17.94 15.99
N LEU A 375 -13.82 -16.78 16.44
CA LEU A 375 -15.18 -16.32 16.15
C LEU A 375 -15.42 -16.06 14.66
N THR A 376 -14.47 -15.40 13.99
CA THR A 376 -14.55 -15.14 12.54
C THR A 376 -14.63 -16.46 11.76
N ASP A 377 -13.85 -17.45 12.17
CA ASP A 377 -13.81 -18.76 11.54
C ASP A 377 -15.11 -19.54 11.74
N LEU A 378 -15.67 -19.51 12.95
CA LEU A 378 -16.96 -20.12 13.25
C LEU A 378 -18.09 -19.50 12.42
N VAL A 379 -18.11 -18.16 12.28
CA VAL A 379 -19.11 -17.44 11.47
C VAL A 379 -18.93 -17.78 9.99
N SER A 380 -17.69 -17.78 9.48
CA SER A 380 -17.39 -18.16 8.10
C SER A 380 -17.82 -19.59 7.80
N ALA A 381 -17.49 -20.54 8.69
CA ALA A 381 -17.89 -21.94 8.56
C ALA A 381 -19.42 -22.09 8.56
N ALA A 382 -20.12 -21.39 9.44
CA ALA A 382 -21.59 -21.40 9.47
C ALA A 382 -22.19 -20.85 8.17
N LEU A 383 -21.66 -19.74 7.64
CA LEU A 383 -22.11 -19.15 6.36
C LEU A 383 -21.87 -20.10 5.18
N ILE A 384 -20.70 -20.73 5.10
CA ILE A 384 -20.37 -21.73 4.08
C ILE A 384 -21.37 -22.89 4.15
N VAL A 385 -21.60 -23.45 5.34
CA VAL A 385 -22.58 -24.54 5.54
C VAL A 385 -23.99 -24.11 5.14
N CYS A 386 -24.43 -22.91 5.52
CA CYS A 386 -25.73 -22.37 5.11
C CYS A 386 -25.86 -22.25 3.59
N ILE A 387 -24.82 -21.81 2.89
CA ILE A 387 -24.80 -21.73 1.42
C ILE A 387 -24.91 -23.14 0.81
N PHE A 388 -24.15 -24.12 1.32
CA PHE A 388 -24.24 -25.50 0.85
C PHE A 388 -25.63 -26.11 1.10
N ILE A 389 -26.22 -25.88 2.28
CA ILE A 389 -27.58 -26.33 2.59
C ILE A 389 -28.60 -25.68 1.64
N PHE A 390 -28.47 -24.37 1.39
CA PHE A 390 -29.35 -23.64 0.49
C PHE A 390 -29.23 -24.15 -0.95
N HIS A 391 -28.01 -24.37 -1.46
CA HIS A 391 -27.78 -24.95 -2.77
C HIS A 391 -28.34 -26.37 -2.88
N TRP A 392 -28.08 -27.21 -1.88
CA TRP A 392 -28.60 -28.57 -1.82
C TRP A 392 -30.14 -28.62 -1.78
N TRP A 393 -30.75 -27.73 -1.00
CA TRP A 393 -32.20 -27.55 -0.96
C TRP A 393 -32.75 -27.10 -2.32
N ARG A 394 -32.11 -26.11 -2.96
CA ARG A 394 -32.50 -25.62 -4.29
C ARG A 394 -32.41 -26.71 -5.36
N GLU A 395 -31.37 -27.54 -5.34
CA GLU A 395 -31.18 -28.63 -6.31
C GLU A 395 -32.14 -29.80 -6.06
N ARG A 396 -32.48 -30.10 -4.80
CA ARG A 396 -33.52 -31.09 -4.45
C ARG A 396 -34.96 -30.55 -4.57
N GLY A 397 -35.12 -29.23 -4.60
CA GLY A 397 -36.37 -28.49 -4.46
C GLY A 397 -37.12 -28.14 -5.75
N LEU A 398 -36.93 -28.87 -6.84
CA LEU A 398 -37.79 -28.83 -8.04
C LEU A 398 -38.20 -30.24 -8.51
N GLN A 399 -38.64 -31.07 -7.58
CA GLN A 399 -39.38 -32.32 -7.84
C GLN A 399 -40.82 -32.27 -7.26
N PHE A 400 -41.36 -31.08 -6.98
CA PHE A 400 -42.68 -30.94 -6.34
C PHE A 400 -43.86 -30.66 -7.29
N TRP A 401 -43.74 -31.01 -8.58
CA TRP A 401 -44.90 -31.17 -9.44
C TRP A 401 -44.64 -32.17 -10.58
N SER A 402 -44.57 -33.45 -10.24
CA SER A 402 -44.83 -34.54 -11.17
C SER A 402 -45.09 -35.81 -10.37
N GLY A 403 -46.36 -36.16 -10.19
CA GLY A 403 -46.72 -37.50 -9.73
C GLY A 403 -48.09 -37.64 -9.08
N SER A 404 -49.11 -37.86 -9.93
CA SER A 404 -50.24 -38.78 -9.71
C SER A 404 -51.64 -38.15 -9.60
N ARG A 405 -52.41 -38.28 -10.69
CA ARG A 405 -53.81 -38.70 -10.62
C ARG A 405 -54.10 -39.64 -11.77
N GLN A 406 -54.47 -40.87 -11.42
CA GLN A 406 -54.99 -41.88 -12.34
C GLN A 406 -56.53 -41.90 -12.26
N THR A 407 -57.15 -42.14 -13.42
CA THR A 407 -58.59 -42.41 -13.69
C THR A 407 -59.51 -41.17 -13.66
N HIS A 408 -60.42 -40.91 -14.60
CA HIS A 408 -61.28 -41.77 -15.41
C HIS A 408 -61.66 -41.07 -16.75
N LYS A 409 -61.99 -41.88 -17.76
CA LYS A 409 -62.50 -41.52 -19.11
C LYS A 409 -63.74 -40.62 -19.08
N THR A 410 -63.79 -39.58 -19.93
CA THR A 410 -64.80 -39.29 -20.99
C THR A 410 -64.62 -37.84 -21.52
N GLY A 411 -64.67 -37.65 -22.85
CA GLY A 411 -64.31 -36.42 -23.60
C GLY A 411 -65.29 -35.21 -23.46
N PRO A 412 -65.31 -34.22 -24.40
CA PRO A 412 -64.96 -34.29 -25.83
C PRO A 412 -63.99 -33.18 -26.37
N TYR A 413 -63.55 -33.35 -27.64
CA TYR A 413 -62.59 -32.57 -28.47
C TYR A 413 -61.08 -32.89 -28.26
N SER A 414 -60.21 -33.09 -29.26
CA SER A 414 -60.30 -33.57 -30.65
C SER A 414 -58.86 -33.79 -31.18
N LYS A 415 -58.60 -34.93 -31.83
CA LYS A 415 -57.69 -35.15 -32.99
C LYS A 415 -56.21 -34.70 -32.92
N PHE A 416 -55.29 -35.63 -32.68
CA PHE A 416 -54.65 -36.46 -33.72
C PHE A 416 -53.63 -37.43 -33.08
N ARG A 417 -54.02 -38.69 -32.86
CA ARG A 417 -53.10 -39.85 -32.89
C ARG A 417 -53.93 -41.13 -32.98
N THR A 418 -53.93 -41.72 -34.17
CA THR A 418 -53.36 -43.04 -34.52
C THR A 418 -54.16 -44.21 -33.99
N GLU A 419 -54.70 -44.99 -34.93
CA GLU A 419 -55.13 -46.34 -34.64
C GLU A 419 -54.62 -47.32 -35.71
N LEU A 420 -54.28 -48.47 -35.16
CA LEU A 420 -54.22 -49.81 -35.73
C LEU A 420 -53.07 -50.16 -36.69
N SER A 421 -52.08 -50.82 -36.09
CA SER A 421 -51.65 -52.13 -36.58
C SER A 421 -52.81 -53.12 -36.48
N ASP A 422 -53.43 -53.46 -37.59
CA ASP A 422 -54.00 -54.79 -37.80
C ASP A 422 -53.71 -55.25 -39.23
N VAL A 423 -53.13 -56.44 -39.28
CA VAL A 423 -52.80 -57.25 -40.43
C VAL A 423 -54.05 -57.46 -41.29
N TRP A 424 -53.89 -57.47 -42.63
CA TRP A 424 -54.61 -58.26 -43.66
C TRP A 424 -54.13 -57.73 -45.04
N SER A 425 -53.21 -58.42 -45.70
CA SER A 425 -53.50 -59.43 -46.73
C SER A 425 -54.24 -58.90 -47.97
N ILE A 426 -53.46 -58.74 -49.05
CA ILE A 426 -53.72 -59.15 -50.43
C ILE A 426 -55.15 -58.94 -50.96
N SER A 427 -55.28 -57.94 -51.83
CA SER A 427 -55.97 -58.09 -53.13
C SER A 427 -55.58 -56.90 -54.01
N SER A 428 -54.67 -57.10 -54.97
CA SER A 428 -55.00 -57.12 -56.40
C SER A 428 -55.84 -55.95 -56.88
N GLY A 429 -55.22 -55.09 -57.69
CA GLY A 429 -55.93 -54.03 -58.39
C GLY A 429 -55.11 -53.37 -59.48
N ASN A 430 -54.33 -54.17 -60.22
CA ASN A 430 -53.79 -53.75 -61.49
C ASN A 430 -54.99 -53.54 -62.44
N VAL A 431 -55.39 -52.29 -62.71
CA VAL A 431 -56.24 -51.99 -63.89
C VAL A 431 -55.67 -50.76 -64.59
N ARG A 432 -54.71 -51.06 -65.47
CA ARG A 432 -54.65 -50.65 -66.88
C ARG A 432 -55.48 -49.42 -67.27
N THR A 433 -54.78 -48.37 -67.70
CA THR A 433 -55.21 -47.54 -68.83
C THR A 433 -54.81 -48.27 -70.13
N GLU A 434 -55.78 -48.82 -70.86
CA GLU A 434 -55.93 -48.53 -72.29
C GLU A 434 -57.20 -47.64 -72.34
N LEU A 435 -57.21 -46.43 -72.87
CA LEU A 435 -57.08 -46.12 -74.28
C LEU A 435 -56.66 -44.64 -74.48
N ARG A 436 -55.78 -44.45 -75.46
CA ARG A 436 -55.61 -43.28 -76.35
C ARG A 436 -55.06 -41.95 -75.79
N THR A 437 -53.75 -41.79 -75.98
CA THR A 437 -53.04 -40.76 -76.80
C THR A 437 -53.89 -39.72 -77.58
N PRO A 438 -53.28 -38.61 -78.07
CA PRO A 438 -51.90 -38.12 -77.93
C PRO A 438 -51.94 -36.68 -77.34
N SER A 439 -50.88 -35.88 -77.21
CA SER A 439 -49.70 -35.69 -78.02
C SER A 439 -48.79 -34.70 -77.32
N THR A 440 -47.49 -34.79 -77.64
CA THR A 440 -46.57 -33.65 -77.88
C THR A 440 -46.22 -32.76 -76.69
N LEU A 441 -44.98 -32.29 -76.51
CA LEU A 441 -43.66 -32.53 -77.10
C LEU A 441 -42.77 -31.50 -76.39
N HIS A 442 -41.49 -31.83 -76.22
CA HIS A 442 -40.36 -30.90 -76.36
C HIS A 442 -40.26 -29.68 -75.41
N THR A 443 -39.33 -29.73 -74.44
CA THR A 443 -37.92 -29.20 -74.51
C THR A 443 -37.86 -27.66 -74.37
N ILE A 444 -36.78 -26.99 -73.95
CA ILE A 444 -35.34 -27.10 -74.20
C ILE A 444 -34.60 -26.37 -73.05
N THR A 445 -33.48 -26.99 -72.63
CA THR A 445 -32.17 -26.52 -72.11
C THR A 445 -31.96 -25.06 -71.65
N GLU A 446 -31.31 -24.88 -70.49
CA GLU A 446 -29.92 -24.38 -70.30
C GLU A 446 -29.58 -23.11 -71.10
N GLU A 447 -29.62 -21.96 -70.44
CA GLU A 447 -28.49 -21.13 -69.98
C GLU A 447 -29.03 -19.95 -69.14
#